data_AF-A0ABD5WZV1-F1
#
_entry.id   AF-A0ABD5WZV1-F1
#
_cell.length_a   1.000
_cell.length_b   1.000
_cell.length_c   1.000
_cell.angle_alpha   90.00
_cell.angle_beta   90.00
_cell.angle_gamma   90.00
#
_symmetry.space_group_name_H-M   'P 1'
#
loop_
_entity.id
_entity.type
_entity.pdbx_description
1 polymer ?
#
loop_
_entity_poly.entity_id
_entity_poly.type
_entity_poly.pdbx_seq_one_letter_code
_entity_poly.pdbx_strand_id
1 'polypeptide(L)'
;MRRATLAAALLAGKGLDAVSTVVVLHLSDSVHESVPLSRALMAWLGPVGGMALLTVITMVVVGVLAEAGVLIDRLVDGETPEWYVPGLRATVYLGCATWFGLIGLWNFSHLL
;
A
#
# COMPACT_ATOMS: atom_id res chain seq x y z
N MET A 1 -1.09 14.19 -13.62
CA MET A 1 -0.31 12.92 -13.66
C MET A 1 -1.17 11.80 -14.22
N ARG A 2 -0.62 10.91 -15.03
CA ARG A 2 -1.37 9.75 -15.57
C ARG A 2 -1.60 8.73 -14.45
N ARG A 3 -2.76 8.05 -14.43
CA ARG A 3 -3.10 7.00 -13.43
C ARG A 3 -2.02 5.93 -13.31
N ALA A 4 -1.43 5.54 -14.45
CA ALA A 4 -0.33 4.58 -14.51
C ALA A 4 0.89 5.03 -13.68
N THR A 5 1.23 6.33 -13.67
CA THR A 5 2.34 6.86 -12.88
C THR A 5 2.06 6.79 -11.39
N LEU A 6 0.83 7.07 -10.97
CA LEU A 6 0.41 6.97 -9.57
C LEU A 6 0.40 5.52 -9.07
N ALA A 7 -0.09 4.60 -9.90
CA ALA A 7 -0.06 3.18 -9.61
C ALA A 7 1.39 2.64 -9.53
N ALA A 8 2.28 3.10 -10.42
CA ALA A 8 3.69 2.73 -10.38
C ALA A 8 4.39 3.22 -9.11
N ALA A 9 4.12 4.46 -8.67
CA ALA A 9 4.67 5.00 -7.43
C ALA A 9 4.22 4.18 -6.20
N LEU A 10 2.92 3.84 -6.15
CA LEU A 10 2.37 2.99 -5.09
C LEU A 10 2.99 1.58 -5.10
N LEU A 11 3.14 0.98 -6.28
CA LEU A 11 3.75 -0.33 -6.42
C LEU A 11 5.21 -0.31 -5.96
N ALA A 12 5.96 0.74 -6.30
CA ALA A 12 7.35 0.90 -5.84
C ALA A 12 7.43 1.01 -4.32
N GLY A 13 6.62 1.87 -3.70
CA GLY A 13 6.56 2.00 -2.25
C GLY A 13 6.17 0.71 -1.55
N LYS A 14 5.11 0.04 -2.05
CA LYS A 14 4.64 -1.23 -1.48
C LYS A 14 5.63 -2.37 -1.72
N GLY A 15 6.34 -2.37 -2.84
CA GLY A 15 7.41 -3.34 -3.12
C GLY A 15 8.54 -3.22 -2.10
N LEU A 16 8.97 -2.00 -1.79
CA LEU A 16 10.01 -1.75 -0.79
C LEU A 16 9.58 -2.22 0.62
N ASP A 17 8.35 -1.89 1.04
CA ASP A 17 7.72 -2.41 2.26
C ASP A 17 7.68 -3.94 2.28
N ALA A 18 7.24 -4.56 1.17
CA ALA A 18 7.10 -6.00 1.08
C ALA A 18 8.44 -6.73 1.21
N VAL A 19 9.47 -6.27 0.48
CA VAL A 19 10.82 -6.86 0.57
C VAL A 19 11.37 -6.70 1.98
N SER A 20 11.30 -5.50 2.54
CA SER A 20 11.81 -5.26 3.90
C SER A 20 11.11 -6.15 4.95
N THR A 21 9.80 -6.33 4.83
CA THR A 21 9.01 -7.18 5.72
C THR A 21 9.44 -8.65 5.63
N VAL A 22 9.64 -9.16 4.42
CA VAL A 22 10.11 -10.55 4.22
C VAL A 22 11.49 -10.74 4.83
N VAL A 23 12.39 -9.78 4.66
CA VAL A 23 13.77 -9.84 5.17
C VAL A 23 13.79 -9.74 6.69
N VAL A 24 13.08 -8.77 7.27
CA VAL A 24 12.99 -8.60 8.73
C VAL A 24 12.38 -9.84 9.39
N LEU A 25 11.30 -10.41 8.84
CA LEU A 25 10.68 -11.61 9.41
C LEU A 25 11.52 -12.89 9.22
N HIS A 26 12.46 -12.91 8.26
CA HIS A 26 13.46 -13.97 8.18
C HIS A 26 14.56 -13.84 9.26
N LEU A 27 14.81 -12.63 9.74
CA LEU A 27 15.93 -12.32 10.63
C LEU A 27 15.50 -12.10 12.09
N SER A 28 14.20 -11.94 12.35
CA SER A 28 13.68 -11.52 13.64
C SER A 28 12.46 -12.33 14.06
N ASP A 29 12.66 -13.21 15.04
CA ASP A 29 11.61 -13.90 15.80
C ASP A 29 10.86 -12.96 16.77
N SER A 30 10.98 -11.62 16.68
CA SER A 30 10.45 -10.69 17.69
C SER A 30 9.39 -9.70 17.19
N VAL A 31 9.06 -9.67 15.90
CA VAL A 31 7.97 -8.82 15.35
C VAL A 31 6.60 -9.52 15.49
N HIS A 32 6.30 -9.99 16.71
CA HIS A 32 5.26 -10.96 17.00
C HIS A 32 3.87 -10.39 17.31
N GLU A 33 3.62 -9.08 17.30
CA GLU A 33 2.35 -8.54 17.82
C GLU A 33 1.49 -7.70 16.86
N SER A 34 2.00 -7.15 15.76
CA SER A 34 1.28 -6.06 15.06
C SER A 34 0.73 -6.37 13.65
N VAL A 35 0.84 -7.59 13.12
CA VAL A 35 0.40 -7.88 11.73
C VAL A 35 -0.25 -9.27 11.56
N PRO A 36 -1.48 -9.48 12.05
CA PRO A 36 -2.13 -10.80 12.03
C PRO A 36 -2.43 -11.31 10.60
N LEU A 37 -2.87 -10.42 9.70
CA LEU A 37 -3.20 -10.81 8.33
C LEU A 37 -1.96 -11.19 7.52
N SER A 38 -0.88 -10.41 7.58
CA SER A 38 0.34 -10.73 6.82
C SER A 38 0.92 -12.07 7.27
N ARG A 39 0.93 -12.35 8.58
CA ARG A 39 1.38 -13.64 9.12
C ARG A 39 0.49 -14.80 8.70
N ALA A 40 -0.84 -14.66 8.76
CA ALA A 40 -1.73 -15.71 8.31
C ALA A 40 -1.47 -16.07 6.84
N LEU A 41 -1.29 -15.06 5.98
CA LEU A 41 -0.98 -15.26 4.57
C LEU A 41 0.41 -15.88 4.36
N MET A 42 1.42 -15.46 5.12
CA MET A 42 2.77 -16.03 5.04
C MET A 42 2.84 -17.46 5.58
N ALA A 43 2.08 -17.79 6.62
CA ALA A 43 1.99 -19.14 7.15
C ALA A 43 1.33 -20.09 6.14
N TRP A 44 0.35 -19.59 5.38
CA TRP A 44 -0.38 -20.37 4.40
C TRP A 44 0.36 -20.51 3.05
N LEU A 45 1.03 -19.45 2.58
CA LEU A 45 1.62 -19.38 1.23
C LEU A 45 3.15 -19.26 1.23
N GLY A 46 3.79 -19.32 2.39
CA GLY A 46 5.18 -18.94 2.58
C GLY A 46 5.38 -17.42 2.58
N PRO A 47 6.54 -16.92 3.05
CA PRO A 47 6.79 -15.48 3.22
C PRO A 47 6.60 -14.66 1.94
N VAL A 48 7.13 -15.15 0.82
CA VAL A 48 7.05 -14.48 -0.48
C VAL A 48 5.63 -14.51 -1.04
N GLY A 49 4.97 -15.67 -1.01
CA GLY A 49 3.61 -15.83 -1.52
C GLY A 49 2.60 -15.01 -0.71
N GLY A 50 2.72 -15.01 0.61
CA GLY A 50 1.88 -14.22 1.50
C GLY A 50 2.00 -12.72 1.25
N MET A 51 3.22 -12.21 1.04
CA MET A 51 3.43 -10.79 0.72
C MET A 51 3.05 -10.41 -0.71
N ALA A 52 3.18 -11.31 -1.68
CA ALA A 52 2.69 -11.08 -3.03
C ALA A 52 1.17 -10.89 -3.01
N LEU A 53 0.43 -11.77 -2.33
CA LEU A 53 -1.01 -11.65 -2.19
C LEU A 53 -1.42 -10.40 -1.41
N LEU A 54 -0.74 -10.11 -0.30
CA LEU A 54 -1.00 -8.89 0.47
C LEU A 54 -0.76 -7.63 -0.35
N THR A 55 0.26 -7.62 -1.20
CA THR A 55 0.55 -6.52 -2.14
C THR A 55 -0.60 -6.34 -3.12
N VAL A 56 -1.10 -7.42 -3.73
CA VAL A 56 -2.26 -7.37 -4.64
C VAL A 56 -3.49 -6.82 -3.92
N ILE A 57 -3.82 -7.34 -2.73
CA ILE A 57 -4.95 -6.85 -1.93
C ILE A 57 -4.78 -5.36 -1.62
N THR A 58 -3.58 -4.94 -1.24
CA THR A 58 -3.26 -3.53 -0.97
C THR A 58 -3.51 -2.66 -2.21
N MET A 59 -3.04 -3.08 -3.39
CA MET A 59 -3.27 -2.34 -4.64
C MET A 59 -4.76 -2.21 -4.96
N VAL A 60 -5.53 -3.27 -4.75
CA VAL A 60 -6.98 -3.24 -4.98
C VAL A 60 -7.66 -2.27 -4.00
N VAL A 61 -7.39 -2.38 -2.71
CA VAL A 61 -8.01 -1.53 -1.67
C VAL A 61 -7.65 -0.06 -1.90
N VAL A 62 -6.38 0.25 -2.15
CA VAL A 62 -5.94 1.63 -2.42
C VAL A 62 -6.54 2.14 -3.73
N GLY A 63 -6.64 1.30 -4.76
CA GLY A 63 -7.30 1.65 -6.01
C GLY A 63 -8.79 1.98 -5.83
N VAL A 64 -9.52 1.17 -5.06
CA VAL A 64 -10.93 1.44 -4.71
C VAL A 64 -11.05 2.73 -3.92
N LEU A 65 -10.20 2.96 -2.93
CA LEU A 65 -10.20 4.17 -2.12
C LEU A 65 -9.90 5.42 -2.96
N ALA A 66 -8.97 5.32 -3.91
CA ALA A 66 -8.60 6.42 -4.79
C ALA A 66 -9.72 6.79 -5.79
N GLU A 67 -10.61 5.85 -6.10
CA GLU A 67 -11.80 6.09 -6.92
C GLU A 67 -13.06 6.42 -6.09
N ALA A 68 -13.00 6.34 -4.76
CA ALA A 68 -14.13 6.67 -3.89
C ALA A 68 -14.62 8.12 -4.08
N GLY A 69 -13.73 9.02 -4.50
CA GLY A 69 -14.08 10.41 -4.83
C GLY A 69 -15.11 10.52 -5.96
N VAL A 70 -15.13 9.57 -6.91
CA VAL A 70 -16.15 9.53 -7.98
C VAL A 70 -17.52 9.18 -7.40
N LEU A 71 -17.57 8.27 -6.42
CA LEU A 71 -18.83 7.93 -5.76
C LEU A 71 -19.34 9.12 -4.95
N ILE A 72 -18.46 9.78 -4.21
CA ILE A 72 -18.80 10.97 -3.43
C ILE A 72 -19.31 12.09 -4.34
N ASP A 73 -18.60 12.37 -5.43
CA ASP A 73 -18.99 13.38 -6.42
C ASP A 73 -20.40 13.12 -6.99
N ARG A 74 -20.70 11.85 -7.30
CA ARG A 74 -22.05 11.44 -7.71
C ARG A 74 -23.11 11.58 -6.61
N LEU A 75 -22.75 11.36 -5.35
CA LEU A 75 -23.68 11.45 -4.22
C LEU A 75 -24.04 12.90 -3.87
N VAL A 76 -23.20 13.86 -4.26
CA VAL A 76 -23.45 15.30 -4.09
C VAL A 76 -23.78 15.97 -5.42
N ASP A 77 -24.32 15.21 -6.38
CA ASP A 77 -24.80 15.70 -7.68
C ASP A 77 -23.78 16.54 -8.48
N GLY A 78 -22.47 16.24 -8.33
CA GLY A 78 -21.40 16.92 -9.04
C GLY A 78 -21.03 18.30 -8.48
N GLU A 79 -21.49 18.64 -7.26
CA GLU A 79 -21.13 19.90 -6.61
C GLU A 79 -19.69 19.93 -6.07
N THR A 80 -18.93 18.82 -6.19
CA THR A 80 -17.53 18.84 -5.76
C THR A 80 -16.67 19.69 -6.70
N PRO A 81 -15.64 20.38 -6.18
CA PRO A 81 -14.71 21.12 -7.03
C PRO A 81 -14.06 20.21 -8.08
N GLU A 82 -13.77 20.72 -9.28
CA GLU A 82 -13.15 19.94 -10.38
C GLU A 82 -11.85 19.22 -9.98
N TRP A 83 -11.12 19.77 -9.00
CA TRP A 83 -9.88 19.21 -8.49
C TRP A 83 -10.09 18.09 -7.45
N TYR A 84 -11.30 17.88 -6.94
CA TYR A 84 -11.58 16.97 -5.83
C TYR A 84 -11.24 15.51 -6.17
N VAL A 85 -11.86 14.96 -7.22
CA VAL A 85 -11.61 13.58 -7.67
C VAL A 85 -10.14 13.34 -8.05
N PRO A 86 -9.50 14.16 -8.91
CA PRO A 86 -8.09 13.95 -9.23
C PRO A 86 -7.16 14.19 -8.04
N GLY A 87 -7.49 15.13 -7.16
CA GLY A 87 -6.75 15.43 -5.94
C GLY A 87 -6.78 14.29 -4.94
N LEU A 88 -7.97 13.76 -4.61
CA LEU A 88 -8.13 12.61 -3.74
C LEU A 88 -7.35 11.40 -4.29
N ARG A 89 -7.48 11.12 -5.59
CA ARG A 89 -6.74 10.03 -6.24
C ARG A 89 -5.23 10.21 -6.04
N ALA A 90 -4.70 11.39 -6.32
CA ALA A 90 -3.27 11.66 -6.14
C ALA A 90 -2.82 11.51 -4.69
N THR A 91 -3.58 12.07 -3.74
CA THR A 91 -3.29 11.98 -2.30
C THR A 91 -3.28 10.55 -1.81
N VAL A 92 -4.26 9.73 -2.20
CA VAL A 92 -4.33 8.32 -1.80
C VAL A 92 -3.15 7.53 -2.35
N TYR A 93 -2.88 7.60 -3.66
CA TYR A 93 -1.76 6.87 -4.27
C TYR A 93 -0.41 7.31 -3.71
N LEU A 94 -0.14 8.62 -3.68
CA LEU A 94 1.16 9.16 -3.25
C LEU A 94 1.34 9.04 -1.74
N GLY A 95 0.31 9.32 -0.93
CA GLY A 95 0.38 9.18 0.52
C GLY A 95 0.67 7.73 0.92
N CYS A 96 -0.01 6.76 0.32
CA CYS A 96 0.29 5.34 0.54
C CYS A 96 1.67 4.95 0.02
N ALA A 97 2.08 5.42 -1.17
CA ALA A 97 3.42 5.15 -1.72
C ALA A 97 4.52 5.65 -0.77
N THR A 98 4.40 6.89 -0.30
CA THR A 98 5.34 7.50 0.64
C THR A 98 5.35 6.75 1.96
N TRP A 99 4.19 6.42 2.52
CA TRP A 99 4.11 5.66 3.76
C TRP A 99 4.81 4.30 3.66
N PHE A 100 4.47 3.49 2.64
CA PHE A 100 5.11 2.19 2.44
C PHE A 100 6.61 2.31 2.15
N GLY A 101 7.02 3.33 1.38
CA GLY A 101 8.43 3.63 1.15
C GLY A 101 9.18 3.94 2.45
N LEU A 102 8.60 4.77 3.32
CA LEU A 102 9.21 5.11 4.61
C LEU A 102 9.31 3.91 5.55
N ILE A 103 8.25 3.10 5.65
CA ILE A 103 8.28 1.87 6.46
C ILE A 103 9.32 0.90 5.94
N GLY A 104 9.42 0.71 4.61
CA GLY A 104 10.43 -0.18 4.06
C GLY A 104 11.85 0.32 4.30
N LEU A 105 12.11 1.63 4.16
CA LEU A 105 13.42 2.22 4.46
C LEU A 105 13.76 2.08 5.94
N TRP A 106 12.80 2.33 6.83
CA TRP A 106 12.96 2.16 8.27
C TRP A 106 13.30 0.72 8.64
N ASN A 107 12.60 -0.25 8.06
CA ASN A 107 12.90 -1.66 8.28
C ASN A 107 14.31 -2.03 7.80
N PHE A 108 14.73 -1.53 6.63
CA PHE A 108 16.09 -1.72 6.14
C PHE A 108 17.16 -1.06 7.02
N SER A 109 16.88 0.10 7.61
CA SER A 109 17.85 0.75 8.52
C SER A 109 18.08 -0.02 9.81
N HIS A 110 17.19 -0.95 10.18
CA HIS A 110 17.37 -1.85 11.32
C HIS A 110 18.18 -3.11 10.97
N LEU A 111 18.52 -3.30 9.68
CA LEU A 111 19.31 -4.43 9.18
C LEU A 111 20.78 -4.07 8.92
N LEU A 112 21.14 -2.78 8.97
CA LEU A 112 22.49 -2.23 8.84
C LEU A 112 23.08 -1.96 10.24
#